data_AF-M7WZ42-F1
#
_entry.id   AF-M7WZ42-F1
#
_cell.length_a   1.000
_cell.length_b   1.000
_cell.length_c   1.000
_cell.angle_alpha   90.00
_cell.angle_beta   90.00
_cell.angle_gamma   90.00
#
_symmetry.space_group_name_H-M   'P 1'
#
loop_
_entity.id
_entity.type
_entity.pdbx_description
1 polymer ?
#
loop_
_entity_poly.entity_id
_entity_poly.type
_entity_poly.pdbx_seq_one_letter_code
_entity_poly.pdbx_strand_id
1 'polypeptide(L)'
;MTKIHYDNSPLTFGRQEACRQDLIRRGIYTGMETKNNINYFPTTEGNVVVIEREKEITLVELEQLSLTIPQCVLAIVSQDSSIVYYSISPISLTFKK
;
A
#
# COMPACT_ATOMS: atom_id res chain seq x y z
N MET A 1 13.45 17.07 -1.68
CA MET A 1 12.80 15.92 -2.36
C MET A 1 13.28 14.65 -1.69
N THR A 2 12.51 14.13 -0.75
CA THR A 2 12.81 12.85 -0.10
C THR A 2 12.34 11.76 -1.05
N LYS A 3 13.27 11.05 -1.69
CA LYS A 3 12.95 9.89 -2.53
C LYS A 3 12.41 8.80 -1.62
N ILE A 4 11.23 8.29 -1.92
CA ILE A 4 10.74 7.05 -1.33
C ILE A 4 11.72 5.95 -1.77
N HIS A 5 12.61 5.53 -0.88
CA HIS A 5 13.42 4.33 -1.09
C HIS A 5 12.51 3.13 -0.79
N TYR A 6 12.26 2.33 -1.82
CA TYR A 6 11.75 0.98 -1.65
C TYR A 6 12.97 0.12 -1.37
N ASP A 7 13.23 -0.10 -0.08
CA ASP A 7 14.31 -0.98 0.33
C ASP A 7 13.95 -2.39 -0.12
N ASN A 8 14.72 -2.98 -1.03
CA ASN A 8 14.53 -4.35 -1.52
C ASN A 8 15.13 -5.38 -0.55
N SER A 9 15.10 -5.08 0.74
CA SER A 9 15.61 -5.97 1.77
C SER A 9 14.84 -7.30 1.78
N PRO A 10 15.46 -8.41 2.23
CA PRO A 10 14.77 -9.70 2.38
C PRO A 10 13.51 -9.62 3.25
N LEU A 11 13.49 -8.66 4.20
CA LEU A 11 12.34 -8.39 5.07
C LEU A 11 11.16 -7.82 4.27
N THR A 12 11.44 -6.92 3.33
CA THR A 12 10.44 -6.33 2.43
C THR A 12 9.82 -7.39 1.52
N PHE A 13 10.64 -8.32 1.02
CA PHE A 13 10.17 -9.43 0.18
C PHE A 13 9.24 -10.38 0.95
N GLY A 14 9.63 -10.78 2.17
CA GLY A 14 8.79 -11.64 3.01
C GLY A 14 7.43 -11.03 3.35
N ARG A 15 7.40 -9.71 3.62
CA ARG A 15 6.16 -8.98 3.89
C ARG A 15 5.24 -8.88 2.67
N GLN A 16 5.81 -8.61 1.50
CA GLN A 16 5.06 -8.59 0.24
C GLN A 16 4.46 -9.95 -0.09
N GLU A 17 5.22 -11.03 0.10
CA GLU A 17 4.74 -12.38 -0.15
C GLU A 17 3.63 -12.78 0.84
N ALA A 18 3.77 -12.45 2.13
CA ALA A 18 2.72 -12.68 3.12
C ALA A 18 1.40 -11.98 2.73
N CYS A 19 1.48 -10.72 2.29
CA CYS A 19 0.31 -9.99 1.79
C CYS A 19 -0.27 -10.64 0.53
N ARG A 20 0.58 -11.07 -0.41
CA ARG A 20 0.13 -11.74 -1.64
C ARG A 20 -0.66 -13.02 -1.33
N GLN A 21 -0.15 -13.84 -0.40
CA GLN A 21 -0.81 -15.07 0.02
C GLN A 21 -2.18 -14.80 0.69
N ASP A 22 -2.28 -13.75 1.50
CA ASP A 22 -3.57 -13.35 2.09
C ASP A 22 -4.59 -12.94 1.00
N LEU A 23 -4.18 -12.09 0.05
CA LEU A 23 -5.05 -11.64 -1.04
C LEU A 23 -5.52 -12.80 -1.94
N ILE A 24 -4.65 -13.80 -2.18
CA ILE A 24 -5.01 -15.02 -2.91
C ILE A 24 -5.99 -15.87 -2.11
N ARG A 25 -5.74 -16.07 -0.82
CA ARG A 25 -6.64 -16.79 0.09
C ARG A 25 -8.03 -16.16 0.15
N ARG A 26 -8.10 -14.83 0.05
CA ARG A 26 -9.35 -14.06 -0.02
C ARG A 26 -10.02 -14.09 -1.41
N GLY A 27 -9.34 -14.59 -2.44
CA GLY A 27 -9.88 -14.68 -3.80
C GLY A 27 -9.97 -13.35 -4.55
N ILE A 28 -9.24 -12.33 -4.11
CA ILE A 28 -9.32 -10.96 -4.68
C ILE A 28 -8.03 -10.52 -5.40
N TYR A 29 -6.95 -11.30 -5.31
CA TYR A 29 -5.67 -11.02 -5.96
C TYR A 29 -5.77 -11.14 -7.48
N THR A 30 -5.36 -10.10 -8.21
CA THR A 30 -5.37 -10.12 -9.68
C THR A 30 -3.98 -10.02 -10.31
N GLY A 31 -2.95 -9.60 -9.57
CA GLY A 31 -1.58 -9.55 -10.06
C GLY A 31 -0.67 -8.64 -9.24
N MET A 32 0.45 -8.23 -9.84
CA MET A 32 1.38 -7.24 -9.29
C MET A 32 1.73 -6.24 -10.37
N GLU A 33 1.72 -4.96 -10.01
CA GLU A 33 2.07 -3.86 -10.90
C GLU A 33 3.08 -2.91 -10.25
N THR A 34 3.77 -2.14 -11.07
CA THR A 34 4.72 -1.12 -10.63
C THR A 34 4.41 0.20 -11.32
N LYS A 35 4.23 1.27 -10.54
CA LYS A 35 4.01 2.63 -11.06
C LYS A 35 4.81 3.63 -10.25
N ASN A 36 5.58 4.50 -10.91
CA ASN A 36 6.47 5.48 -10.25
C ASN A 36 7.39 4.85 -9.18
N ASN A 37 7.94 3.66 -9.46
CA ASN A 37 8.74 2.85 -8.53
C ASN A 37 7.98 2.29 -7.32
N ILE A 38 6.65 2.38 -7.31
CA ILE A 38 5.79 1.83 -6.26
C ILE A 38 5.26 0.49 -6.73
N ASN A 39 5.59 -0.58 -6.01
CA ASN A 39 5.01 -1.90 -6.23
C ASN A 39 3.68 -2.01 -5.48
N TYR A 40 2.66 -2.52 -6.15
CA TYR A 40 1.34 -2.74 -5.57
C TYR A 40 0.68 -3.99 -6.14
N PHE A 41 -0.30 -4.52 -5.41
CA PHE A 41 -1.14 -5.63 -5.83
C PHE A 41 -2.51 -5.08 -6.24
N PRO A 42 -2.83 -5.05 -7.54
CA PRO A 42 -4.20 -4.85 -7.96
C PRO A 42 -5.09 -5.95 -7.38
N THR A 43 -6.27 -5.55 -6.91
CA THR A 43 -7.31 -6.45 -6.42
C THR A 43 -8.67 -6.02 -6.93
N THR A 44 -9.68 -6.86 -6.77
CA THR A 44 -11.08 -6.50 -7.06
C THR A 44 -11.65 -5.42 -6.14
N GLU A 45 -10.99 -5.13 -5.01
CA GLU A 45 -11.45 -4.19 -3.97
C GLU A 45 -10.63 -2.89 -3.91
N GLY A 46 -9.57 -2.77 -4.71
CA GLY A 46 -8.65 -1.63 -4.70
C GLY A 46 -7.20 -2.04 -4.95
N ASN A 47 -6.30 -1.06 -4.93
CA ASN A 47 -4.88 -1.29 -5.19
C ASN A 47 -4.10 -1.32 -3.88
N VAL A 48 -3.55 -2.49 -3.54
CA VAL A 48 -2.90 -2.72 -2.24
C VAL A 48 -1.42 -2.39 -2.33
N VAL A 49 -0.96 -1.43 -1.54
CA VAL A 49 0.45 -1.08 -1.37
C VAL A 49 0.92 -1.64 -0.03
N VAL A 50 1.95 -2.47 -0.05
CA VAL A 50 2.53 -3.02 1.18
C VAL A 50 3.47 -2.00 1.81
N ILE A 51 3.21 -1.67 3.07
CA ILE A 51 4.03 -0.77 3.89
C ILE A 51 4.56 -1.55 5.08
N GLU A 52 5.84 -1.35 5.37
CA GLU A 52 6.46 -1.95 6.54
C GLU A 52 6.00 -1.24 7.80
N ARG A 53 5.69 -1.99 8.87
CA ARG A 53 5.19 -1.41 10.13
C ARG A 53 6.14 -0.37 10.75
N GLU A 54 7.44 -0.54 10.56
CA GLU A 54 8.49 0.35 11.10
C GLU A 54 8.74 1.56 10.20
N LYS A 55 8.16 1.60 8.99
CA LYS A 55 8.32 2.72 8.07
C LYS A 55 7.42 3.87 8.50
N GLU A 56 8.03 4.97 8.89
CA GLU A 56 7.32 6.24 9.04
C GLU A 56 6.84 6.72 7.67
N ILE A 57 5.59 7.16 7.62
CA ILE A 57 4.98 7.75 6.43
C ILE A 57 4.34 9.08 6.78
N THR A 58 4.67 10.11 6.02
CA THR A 58 4.12 11.45 6.21
C THR A 58 2.76 11.58 5.51
N LEU A 59 1.94 12.53 5.97
CA LEU A 59 0.67 12.85 5.31
C LEU A 59 0.83 13.23 3.83
N VAL A 60 1.92 13.94 3.51
CA VAL A 60 2.23 14.33 2.11
C VAL A 60 2.53 13.11 1.25
N GLU A 61 3.23 12.11 1.77
CA GLU A 61 3.48 10.85 1.05
C GLU A 61 2.21 10.02 0.88
N LEU A 62 1.32 10.00 1.89
CA LEU A 62 0.01 9.36 1.77
C LEU A 62 -0.85 10.01 0.68
N GLU A 63 -0.85 11.34 0.63
CA GLU A 63 -1.56 12.09 -0.42
C GLU A 63 -0.97 11.76 -1.81
N GLN A 64 0.35 11.81 -1.96
CA GLN A 64 1.03 11.44 -3.21
C GLN A 64 0.75 9.99 -3.64
N LEU A 65 0.70 9.05 -2.70
CA LEU A 65 0.30 7.67 -2.95
C LEU A 65 -1.13 7.59 -3.46
N SER A 66 -2.07 8.29 -2.83
CA SER A 66 -3.48 8.29 -3.24
C SER A 66 -3.71 8.90 -4.63
N LEU A 67 -2.86 9.86 -5.03
CA LEU A 67 -2.88 10.46 -6.37
C LEU A 67 -2.22 9.56 -7.41
N THR A 68 -1.18 8.82 -7.02
CA THR A 68 -0.42 7.94 -7.92
C THR A 68 -1.18 6.62 -8.17
N ILE A 69 -1.72 6.04 -7.10
CA ILE A 69 -2.40 4.75 -7.07
C ILE A 69 -3.88 5.01 -6.76
N PRO A 70 -4.79 4.88 -7.74
CA PRO A 70 -6.22 5.09 -7.50
C PRO A 70 -6.75 4.02 -6.54
N GLN A 71 -7.70 4.37 -5.67
CA GLN A 71 -8.28 3.43 -4.68
C GLN A 71 -7.19 2.71 -3.86
N CYS A 72 -6.19 3.46 -3.40
CA CYS A 72 -5.06 2.94 -2.65
C CYS A 72 -5.48 2.40 -1.28
N VAL A 73 -5.06 1.17 -0.99
CA VAL A 73 -5.18 0.51 0.30
C VAL A 73 -3.77 0.20 0.80
N LEU A 74 -3.42 0.64 2.00
CA LEU A 74 -2.18 0.24 2.64
C LEU A 74 -2.37 -1.12 3.32
N ALA A 75 -1.48 -2.07 3.04
CA ALA A 75 -1.33 -3.28 3.83
C ALA A 75 -0.10 -3.13 4.73
N ILE A 76 -0.33 -3.01 6.03
CA ILE A 76 0.74 -2.99 7.03
C ILE A 76 0.95 -4.42 7.52
N VAL A 77 2.14 -4.97 7.24
CA VAL A 77 2.51 -6.33 7.63
C VAL A 77 3.44 -6.27 8.83
N SER A 78 2.99 -6.81 9.95
CA SER A 78 3.76 -6.94 11.19
C SER A 78 4.78 -8.08 11.11
N GLN A 79 5.71 -8.12 12.07
CA GLN A 79 6.74 -9.18 12.14
C GLN A 79 6.16 -10.58 12.34
N ASP A 80 4.99 -10.69 12.99
CA ASP A 80 4.23 -11.93 13.18
C ASP A 80 3.37 -12.31 11.97
N SER A 81 3.55 -11.64 10.83
CA SER A 81 2.73 -11.79 9.62
C SER A 81 1.25 -11.41 9.79
N SER A 82 0.87 -10.75 10.88
CA SER A 82 -0.45 -10.10 10.95
C SER A 82 -0.51 -8.93 9.97
N ILE A 83 -1.64 -8.81 9.27
CA ILE A 83 -1.86 -7.81 8.22
C ILE A 83 -3.02 -6.92 8.62
N VAL A 84 -2.80 -5.61 8.58
CA VAL A 84 -3.85 -4.60 8.78
C VAL A 84 -3.99 -3.78 7.51
N TYR A 85 -5.23 -3.63 7.03
CA TYR A 85 -5.55 -2.87 5.83
C TYR A 85 -6.13 -1.50 6.18
N TYR A 86 -5.59 -0.44 5.57
CA TYR A 86 -6.09 0.93 5.69
C TYR A 86 -6.43 1.49 4.32
N SER A 87 -7.70 1.83 4.09
CA SER A 87 -8.10 2.54 2.87
C SER A 87 -7.71 4.02 2.98
N ILE A 88 -7.03 4.54 1.97
CA ILE A 88 -6.75 5.98 1.86
C ILE A 88 -7.78 6.58 0.91
N SER A 89 -8.43 7.65 1.34
CA SER A 89 -9.34 8.42 0.48
C SER A 89 -9.11 9.92 0.71
N PRO A 90 -8.81 10.69 -0.34
CA PRO A 90 -8.68 12.14 -0.22
C PRO A 90 -10.04 12.72 0.20
N ILE A 91 -10.03 13.55 1.25
CA ILE A 91 -11.24 14.24 1.71
C ILE A 91 -11.35 15.56 0.95
N SER A 92 -12.35 15.65 0.08
CA SER A 92 -12.72 16.93 -0.56
C SER A 92 -13.60 17.74 0.38
N LEU A 93 -13.01 18.67 1.12
CA LEU A 93 -13.76 19.64 1.93
C LEU A 93 -14.27 20.78 1.02
N THR A 94 -15.59 20.85 0.81
CA THR A 94 -16.23 22.00 0.16
C THR A 94 -16.79 22.93 1.24
N PHE A 95 -16.22 24.13 1.34
CA PHE A 95 -16.75 25.17 2.21
C PHE A 95 -17.90 25.87 1.47
N LYS A 96 -19.12 25.73 2.00
CA LYS A 96 -20.24 26.60 1.58
C LYS A 96 -19.98 27.99 2.17
N LYS A 97 -19.94 29.00 1.29
CA LYS A 97 -19.99 30.41 1.68
C LYS A 97 -21.34 30.74 2.29
#